data_AF-A0A7C4SBZ3-F1
#
_entry.id   AF-A0A7C4SBZ3-F1
#
_cell.length_a   1.000
_cell.length_b   1.000
_cell.length_c   1.000
_cell.angle_alpha   90.00
_cell.angle_beta   90.00
_cell.angle_gamma   90.00
#
_symmetry.space_group_name_H-M   'P 1'
#
loop_
_entity.id
_entity.type
_entity.pdbx_description
1 polymer ?
#
loop_
_entity_poly.entity_id
_entity_poly.type
_entity_poly.pdbx_seq_one_letter_code
_entity_poly.pdbx_strand_id
1 'polypeptide(L)' 'MKQRRFSMDLRDFISLCEKEGELKRIKEEVDWNLEMSHIAKLNEERGGPALLFEKVKDYPNPVISSVCTATS' A
#
# COMPACT_ATOMS: atom_id res chain seq x y z
N MET A 1 8.19 27.20 -8.17
CA MET A 1 6.75 27.47 -7.96
C MET A 1 6.01 26.14 -8.04
N LYS A 2 5.53 25.58 -6.92
CA LYS A 2 4.53 24.50 -6.94
C LYS A 2 3.25 25.11 -6.37
N GLN A 3 2.28 25.27 -7.25
CA GLN A 3 0.95 25.81 -6.97
C GLN A 3 0.37 25.13 -5.72
N ARG A 4 -0.21 25.90 -4.80
CA ARG A 4 -0.93 25.37 -3.63
C ARG A 4 -1.92 24.30 -4.09
N ARG A 5 -1.72 23.07 -3.62
CA ARG A 5 -2.57 21.93 -3.95
C ARG A 5 -3.70 21.85 -2.92
N PHE A 6 -4.91 22.19 -3.34
CA PHE A 6 -6.11 22.23 -2.49
C PHE A 6 -6.87 20.89 -2.45
N SER A 7 -6.29 19.80 -2.96
CA SER A 7 -6.97 18.51 -3.08
C SER A 7 -6.00 17.38 -2.71
N MET A 8 -6.44 16.53 -1.78
CA MET A 8 -5.71 15.34 -1.31
C MET A 8 -5.63 14.31 -2.43
N ASP A 9 -4.42 13.95 -2.84
CA ASP A 9 -4.21 12.88 -3.82
C ASP A 9 -3.86 11.54 -3.13
N LEU A 10 -3.70 10.49 -3.94
CA LEU A 10 -3.34 9.17 -3.42
C LEU A 10 -1.99 9.16 -2.69
N ARG A 11 -1.02 10.00 -3.08
CA ARG A 11 0.30 10.07 -2.44
C ARG A 11 0.21 10.76 -1.08
N ASP A 12 -0.64 11.78 -0.99
CA ASP A 12 -0.97 12.46 0.25
C ASP A 12 -1.68 11.47 1.21
N PHE A 13 -2.63 10.67 0.71
CA PHE A 13 -3.27 9.59 1.47
C PHE A 13 -2.25 8.54 1.98
N ILE A 14 -1.38 8.04 1.10
CA ILE A 14 -0.33 7.08 1.49
C ILE A 14 0.58 7.66 2.58
N SER A 15 0.96 8.93 2.45
CA SER A 15 1.81 9.62 3.42
C SER A 15 1.11 9.78 4.78
N LEU A 16 -0.22 10.00 4.76
CA LEU A 16 -1.02 10.04 5.97
C LEU A 16 -1.09 8.67 6.64
N CYS A 17 -1.39 7.60 5.89
CA CYS A 17 -1.40 6.24 6.42
C CYS A 17 -0.04 5.84 7.02
N GLU A 18 1.06 6.21 6.38
CA GLU A 18 2.41 5.97 6.90
C GLU A 18 2.68 6.72 8.22
N LYS A 19 2.17 7.95 8.35
CA LYS A 19 2.30 8.74 9.58
C LYS A 19 1.48 8.16 10.73
N GLU A 20 0.28 7.66 10.45
CA GLU A 20 -0.63 7.10 11.46
C GLU A 20 -0.29 5.62 11.80
N GLY A 21 0.71 5.02 11.14
CA GLY A 21 1.08 3.62 11.35
C GLY A 21 0.18 2.60 10.64
N GLU A 22 -0.72 3.08 9.77
CA GLU A 22 -1.71 2.33 9.00
C GLU A 22 -1.17 1.86 7.63
N LEU A 23 0.14 1.97 7.39
CA LEU A 23 0.79 1.51 6.16
C LEU A 23 2.01 0.65 6.46
N LYS A 24 2.12 -0.48 5.79
CA LYS A 24 3.32 -1.31 5.72
C LYS A 24 3.93 -1.30 4.33
N ARG A 25 5.20 -0.91 4.24
CA ARG A 25 6.01 -1.02 3.01
C ARG A 25 6.66 -2.39 2.91
N ILE A 26 6.50 -3.04 1.75
CA ILE A 26 7.17 -4.29 1.37
C ILE A 26 8.23 -3.93 0.32
N LYS A 27 9.49 -3.95 0.75
CA LYS A 27 10.66 -3.52 -0.04
C LYS A 27 11.31 -4.64 -0.86
N GLU A 28 11.00 -5.87 -0.48
CA GLU A 28 11.42 -7.08 -1.19
C GLU A 28 10.65 -7.19 -2.50
N GLU A 29 11.26 -7.84 -3.49
CA GLU A 29 10.58 -8.18 -4.74
C GLU A 29 9.53 -9.26 -4.48
N VAL A 30 8.31 -9.02 -4.96
CA VAL A 30 7.17 -9.93 -4.82
C VAL A 30 6.66 -10.33 -6.20
N ASP A 31 6.37 -11.60 -6.39
CA ASP A 31 5.72 -12.09 -7.60
C ASP A 31 4.24 -11.66 -7.61
N TRP A 32 3.80 -11.02 -8.69
CA TRP A 32 2.40 -10.61 -8.84
C TRP A 32 1.49 -11.84 -8.92
N ASN A 33 2.01 -12.99 -9.38
CA ASN A 33 1.25 -14.19 -9.56
C ASN A 33 1.12 -14.95 -8.24
N LEU A 34 -0.07 -14.86 -7.64
CA LEU A 34 -0.50 -15.51 -6.41
C LEU A 34 0.21 -15.07 -5.12
N GLU A 35 1.51 -14.80 -5.13
CA GLU A 35 2.26 -14.39 -3.91
C GLU A 35 1.72 -13.08 -3.33
N MET A 36 1.62 -12.03 -4.15
CA MET A 36 1.08 -10.74 -3.72
C MET A 36 -0.35 -10.85 -3.14
N SER A 37 -1.22 -11.62 -3.81
CA SER A 37 -2.58 -11.87 -3.33
C SER A 37 -2.62 -12.66 -2.02
N HIS A 38 -1.70 -13.61 -1.83
CA HIS A 38 -1.63 -14.39 -0.59
C HIS A 38 -1.18 -13.53 0.60
N ILE A 39 -0.20 -12.65 0.37
CA ILE A 39 0.25 -11.67 1.38
C ILE A 39 -0.89 -10.74 1.76
N ALA A 40 -1.59 -10.17 0.78
CA ALA A 40 -2.73 -9.29 1.01
C ALA A 40 -3.84 -10.01 1.78
N LYS A 41 -4.16 -11.25 1.40
CA LYS A 41 -5.19 -12.05 2.07
C LYS A 41 -4.86 -12.33 3.54
N LEU A 42 -3.62 -12.73 3.85
CA LEU A 42 -3.19 -12.97 5.23
C LEU A 42 -3.16 -11.70 6.06
N ASN A 43 -2.77 -10.57 5.46
CA ASN A 43 -2.85 -9.26 6.09
C ASN A 43 -4.31 -8.91 6.41
N GLU A 44 -5.21 -9.15 5.47
CA GLU A 44 -6.65 -8.89 5.63
C GLU A 44 -7.31 -9.72 6.73
N GLU A 45 -7.04 -11.02 6.78
CA GLU A 45 -7.55 -11.90 7.83
C GLU A 45 -7.08 -11.51 9.24
N ARG A 46 -5.97 -10.80 9.33
CA ARG A 46 -5.40 -10.31 10.59
C ARG A 46 -5.84 -8.88 10.93
N GLY A 47 -6.68 -8.26 10.09
CA GLY A 47 -7.04 -6.84 10.25
C GLY A 47 -5.82 -5.92 10.14
N GLY A 48 -4.85 -6.29 9.30
CA GLY A 48 -3.58 -5.58 9.15
C GLY A 48 -3.68 -4.27 8.39
N PRO A 49 -2.60 -3.47 8.37
CA PRO A 49 -2.54 -2.15 7.74
C PRO A 49 -2.61 -2.25 6.21
N ALA A 50 -2.72 -1.10 5.53
CA ALA A 50 -2.54 -1.05 4.09
C ALA A 50 -1.14 -1.52 3.67
N LEU A 51 -1.03 -2.18 2.52
CA LEU A 51 0.23 -2.71 2.01
C LEU A 51 0.70 -1.93 0.78
N LEU A 52 1.94 -1.47 0.79
CA LEU A 52 2.61 -0.89 -0.38
C LEU A 52 3.76 -1.79 -0.82
N PHE A 53 3.56 -2.50 -1.92
CA PHE A 53 4.58 -3.30 -2.59
C PHE A 53 5.44 -2.39 -3.47
N GLU A 54 6.69 -2.17 -3.09
CA GLU A 54 7.59 -1.26 -3.80
C GLU A 54 8.21 -1.90 -5.06
N LYS A 55 8.31 -3.23 -5.08
CA LYS A 55 8.88 -4.01 -6.17
C LYS A 55 7.99 -5.18 -6.49
N VAL A 56 7.33 -5.13 -7.65
CA VAL A 56 6.54 -6.23 -8.18
C VAL A 56 7.27 -6.75 -9.40
N LYS A 57 7.53 -8.05 -9.43
CA LYS A 57 8.23 -8.71 -10.54
C LYS A 57 7.57 -8.37 -11.88
N ASP A 58 8.39 -8.06 -12.89
CA ASP A 58 7.97 -7.66 -14.25
C ASP A 58 7.20 -6.33 -14.36
N TYR A 59 6.95 -5.62 -13.25
CA TYR A 59 6.23 -4.34 -13.24
C TYR A 59 7.08 -3.21 -12.65
N PRO A 60 7.24 -2.07 -13.36
CA PRO A 60 8.04 -0.95 -12.87
C PRO A 60 7.32 -0.08 -11.84
N ASN A 61 6.03 -0.29 -11.62
CA ASN A 61 5.19 0.54 -10.77
C ASN A 61 4.92 -0.15 -9.42
N PRO A 62 5.00 0.59 -8.30
CA PRO A 62 4.59 0.05 -7.00
C PRO A 62 3.07 -0.17 -6.97
N VAL A 63 2.65 -1.16 -6.19
CA VAL A 63 1.24 -1.54 -6.06
C VAL A 63 0.80 -1.36 -4.62
N ILE A 64 -0.37 -0.75 -4.42
CA ILE A 64 -1.00 -0.62 -3.12
C ILE A 64 -2.20 -1.58 -3.02
N SER A 65 -2.34 -2.27 -1.89
CA SER A 65 -3.45 -3.19 -1.61
C SER A 65 -3.89 -3.10 -0.14
N SER A 66 -4.98 -3.78 0.21
CA SER A 66 -5.52 -3.87 1.57
C SER A 66 -5.85 -2.51 2.22
N VAL A 67 -6.25 -1.52 1.41
CA VAL A 67 -6.53 -0.15 1.87
C VAL A 67 -7.84 0.02 2.66
N CYS A 68 -8.76 -0.96 2.56
CA CYS A 68 -10.06 -0.94 3.23
C CYS A 68 -10.22 -2.11 4.22
N THR A 69 -9.10 -2.62 4.73
CA THR A 69 -9.05 -3.81 5.58
C THR A 69 -9.39 -3.52 7.03
N ALA A 70 -8.84 -2.45 7.59
CA ALA A 70 -9.04 -2.11 8.99
C ALA A 70 -10.45 -1.56 9.21
N THR A 71 -11.24 -2.27 10.01
CA THR A 71 -12.55 -1.82 10.51
C THR A 71 -12.34 -1.08 11.82
N SER A 72 -11.74 0.11 11.78
CA SER A 72 -11.77 1.04 12.93
C SER A 72 -13.08 1.81 12.97
#